data_AF-A0A1B6JA09-F1
#
_entry.id   AF-A0A1B6JA09-F1
#
_cell.length_a   1.000
_cell.length_b   1.000
_cell.length_c   1.000
_cell.angle_alpha   90.00
_cell.angle_beta   90.00
_cell.angle_gamma   90.00
#
_symmetry.space_group_name_H-M   'P 1'
#
loop_
_entity.id
_entity.type
_entity.pdbx_description
1 polymer ?
#
loop_
_entity_poly.entity_id
_entity_poly.type
_entity_poly.pdbx_seq_one_letter_code
_entity_poly.pdbx_strand_id
1 'polypeptide(L)'
;QRDGLYCHPLDVRQGTSWLLSNGFPPGSRLVVNGSINDRADRFNLDLVCESVSERTVAFHFNPRFLDHVVVRNSMTAGQWDSEEREGALTLSPSCDFCIEFLCQEDGYKVIVNGMVFTYFEHRHKPQSVTHLEVNGDCHLHEALYYTKKVIIPMTEMFWRPMGGHLQRVETCENGVTWGVGSDNTPWAYSGGWGGSVLGGLERTMAGVHPMTDTYSFYLYENQRWNPLSGFTTRGLPTDRPMWSDSTGRIKRSKETTRLLSMHWQWVGDWAVDYHTPGGVDKDGWQYAVDFPRNYHANKQLTDYVRRRRWVRRCRLTTSGPWLEVGNTKIADLSLQSLPNSHAVSVWAVGANGDALYRKNVTVENPMGDSWEHVACDQALCSVSCGPHNQVWAIGRNGSTYWRFGIT
;
A
#
# COMPACT_ATOMS: atom_id res chain seq x y z
N GLN A 1 -3.09 -11.51 -24.66
CA GLN A 1 -1.94 -12.28 -24.17
C GLN A 1 -1.49 -13.19 -25.30
N ARG A 2 -0.24 -13.11 -25.75
CA ARG A 2 0.35 -14.00 -26.77
C ARG A 2 1.66 -14.50 -26.19
N ASP A 3 1.89 -15.81 -26.20
CA ASP A 3 3.10 -16.46 -25.67
C ASP A 3 3.42 -16.13 -24.20
N GLY A 4 2.38 -15.95 -23.36
CA GLY A 4 2.53 -15.61 -21.94
C GLY A 4 2.88 -14.15 -21.65
N LEU A 5 3.01 -13.30 -22.67
CA LEU A 5 3.28 -11.87 -22.53
C LEU A 5 2.02 -11.02 -22.68
N TYR A 6 1.97 -9.93 -21.91
CA TYR A 6 1.03 -8.83 -22.10
C TYR A 6 1.57 -7.93 -23.21
N CYS A 7 0.70 -7.54 -24.14
CA CYS A 7 1.03 -6.66 -25.26
C CYS A 7 0.34 -5.32 -25.08
N HIS A 8 1.08 -4.24 -25.25
CA HIS A 8 0.59 -2.87 -25.24
C HIS A 8 1.04 -2.15 -26.52
N PRO A 9 0.11 -1.86 -27.44
CA PRO A 9 0.38 -1.01 -28.59
C PRO A 9 0.67 0.42 -28.13
N LEU A 10 1.80 0.98 -28.56
CA LEU A 10 2.14 2.38 -28.27
C LEU A 10 1.43 3.29 -29.29
N ASP A 11 0.84 4.41 -28.86
CA ASP A 11 0.17 5.35 -29.77
C ASP A 11 1.21 6.19 -30.53
N VAL A 12 1.81 5.58 -31.56
CA VAL A 12 2.88 6.19 -32.37
C VAL A 12 2.43 7.38 -33.23
N ARG A 13 1.12 7.68 -33.23
CA ARG A 13 0.57 8.87 -33.94
C ARG A 13 0.83 10.17 -33.18
N GLN A 14 1.21 10.09 -31.90
CA GLN A 14 1.42 11.26 -31.05
C GLN A 14 2.82 11.24 -30.45
N GLY A 15 3.61 12.25 -30.79
CA GLY A 15 4.93 12.48 -30.21
C GLY A 15 6.02 11.52 -30.72
N THR A 16 7.13 11.51 -30.00
CA THR A 16 8.35 10.76 -30.31
C THR A 16 8.88 9.98 -29.10
N SER A 17 8.11 9.95 -28.01
CA SER A 17 8.47 9.31 -26.75
C SER A 17 7.25 8.58 -26.19
N TRP A 18 7.41 7.31 -25.84
CA TRP A 18 6.32 6.44 -25.39
C TRP A 18 6.71 5.65 -24.15
N LEU A 19 5.81 5.64 -23.18
CA LEU A 19 6.00 4.97 -21.89
C LEU A 19 5.97 3.45 -22.02
N LEU A 20 6.94 2.80 -21.39
CA LEU A 20 7.03 1.36 -21.17
C LEU A 20 6.67 1.09 -19.70
N SER A 21 5.37 0.98 -19.40
CA SER A 21 4.82 1.08 -18.03
C SER A 21 5.37 0.08 -16.99
N ASN A 22 5.95 -1.04 -17.43
CA ASN A 22 6.56 -2.05 -16.55
C ASN A 22 8.09 -2.10 -16.67
N GLY A 23 8.67 -1.03 -17.20
CA GLY A 23 10.07 -0.93 -17.61
C GLY A 23 10.42 -1.88 -18.77
N PHE A 24 11.69 -2.28 -18.90
CA PHE A 24 12.08 -3.22 -19.95
C PHE A 24 12.87 -4.44 -19.41
N PRO A 25 12.43 -5.12 -18.33
CA PRO A 25 13.16 -6.24 -17.71
C PRO A 25 13.38 -7.45 -18.62
N PRO A 26 14.25 -8.40 -18.25
CA PRO A 26 14.48 -9.64 -19.00
C PRO A 26 13.18 -10.40 -19.35
N GLY A 27 13.06 -10.77 -20.63
CA GLY A 27 11.87 -11.33 -21.24
C GLY A 27 10.89 -10.30 -21.82
N SER A 28 11.18 -9.00 -21.70
CA SER A 28 10.45 -7.97 -22.45
C SER A 28 10.86 -7.96 -23.92
N ARG A 29 9.93 -7.54 -24.79
CA ARG A 29 10.17 -7.40 -26.22
C ARG A 29 9.54 -6.11 -26.73
N LEU A 30 10.21 -5.41 -27.62
CA LEU A 30 9.69 -4.24 -28.31
C LEU A 30 9.84 -4.47 -29.80
N VAL A 31 8.74 -4.38 -30.55
CA VAL A 31 8.73 -4.51 -32.01
C VAL A 31 8.37 -3.15 -32.58
N VAL A 32 9.22 -2.60 -33.44
CA VAL A 32 9.07 -1.29 -34.05
C VAL A 32 9.04 -1.44 -35.57
N ASN A 33 7.91 -1.08 -36.17
CA ASN A 33 7.70 -1.07 -37.61
C ASN A 33 7.63 0.37 -38.12
N GLY A 34 8.31 0.66 -39.21
CA GLY A 34 8.36 2.00 -39.78
C GLY A 34 8.95 2.05 -41.17
N SER A 35 9.14 3.26 -41.67
CA SER A 35 9.77 3.57 -42.95
C SER A 35 10.90 4.59 -42.77
N ILE A 36 11.92 4.48 -43.62
CA ILE A 36 13.07 5.38 -43.64
C ILE A 36 12.86 6.42 -44.73
N ASN A 37 13.12 7.70 -44.42
CA ASN A 37 12.94 8.79 -45.38
C ASN A 37 13.91 8.66 -46.58
N ASP A 38 13.52 9.17 -47.77
CA ASP A 38 14.29 9.02 -49.02
C ASP A 38 15.73 9.55 -48.98
N ARG A 39 15.98 10.57 -48.13
CA ARG A 39 17.29 11.19 -47.96
C ARG A 39 17.76 11.13 -46.52
N ALA A 40 17.40 10.04 -45.83
CA ALA A 40 17.76 9.84 -44.43
C ALA A 40 19.28 9.87 -44.24
N ASP A 41 19.75 10.71 -43.32
CA ASP A 41 21.13 10.68 -42.83
C ASP A 41 21.26 9.63 -41.73
N ARG A 42 20.35 9.71 -40.74
CA ARG A 42 20.29 8.79 -39.60
C ARG A 42 18.96 8.88 -38.88
N PHE A 43 18.63 7.82 -38.15
CA PHE A 43 17.60 7.84 -37.12
C PHE A 43 18.06 7.03 -35.91
N ASN A 44 17.42 7.21 -34.76
CA ASN A 44 17.72 6.43 -33.57
C ASN A 44 16.46 5.97 -32.85
N LEU A 45 16.59 4.78 -32.25
CA LEU A 45 15.64 4.21 -31.31
C LEU A 45 16.37 4.11 -29.96
N ASP A 46 15.95 4.90 -28.98
CA ASP A 46 16.56 5.01 -27.66
C ASP A 46 15.68 4.33 -26.61
N LEU A 47 16.25 3.43 -25.82
CA LEU A 47 15.67 2.93 -24.58
C LEU A 47 16.16 3.82 -23.43
N VAL A 48 15.30 4.72 -22.98
CA VAL A 48 15.64 5.80 -22.04
C VAL A 48 15.23 5.41 -20.63
N CYS A 49 16.09 5.70 -19.66
CA CYS A 49 15.81 5.48 -18.25
C CYS A 49 15.05 6.66 -17.63
N GLU A 50 14.30 6.40 -16.57
CA GLU A 50 13.78 7.48 -15.74
C GLU A 50 14.94 8.24 -15.08
N SER A 51 15.01 9.55 -15.30
CA SER A 51 16.04 10.41 -14.74
C SER A 51 15.43 11.70 -14.20
N VAL A 52 15.76 12.03 -12.95
CA VAL A 52 15.25 13.23 -12.25
C VAL A 52 16.03 14.50 -12.61
N SER A 53 17.29 14.37 -13.05
CA SER A 53 18.15 15.50 -13.40
C SER A 53 18.83 15.35 -14.76
N GLU A 54 19.65 14.31 -14.93
CA GLU A 54 20.51 14.14 -16.11
C GLU A 54 20.11 12.92 -16.93
N ARG A 55 19.99 13.11 -18.25
CA ARG A 55 19.48 12.09 -19.19
C ARG A 55 20.35 10.83 -19.16
N THR A 56 19.70 9.67 -19.09
CA THR A 56 20.36 8.37 -19.16
C THR A 56 19.70 7.51 -20.23
N VAL A 57 20.48 7.01 -21.19
CA VAL A 57 20.01 6.14 -22.27
C VAL A 57 20.64 4.76 -22.05
N ALA A 58 19.83 3.77 -21.71
CA ALA A 58 20.30 2.41 -21.48
C ALA A 58 20.82 1.77 -22.76
N PHE A 59 20.15 2.06 -23.88
CA PHE A 59 20.52 1.55 -25.19
C PHE A 59 20.11 2.53 -26.29
N HIS A 60 21.10 3.01 -27.03
CA HIS A 60 20.96 3.85 -28.21
C HIS A 60 21.24 3.01 -29.44
N PHE A 61 20.24 2.82 -30.31
CA PHE A 61 20.38 2.12 -31.57
C PHE A 61 20.27 3.12 -32.73
N ASN A 62 21.37 3.40 -33.42
CA ASN A 62 21.45 4.50 -34.38
C ASN A 62 22.05 4.08 -35.73
N PRO A 63 21.22 3.63 -36.69
CA PRO A 63 21.61 3.51 -38.08
C PRO A 63 22.04 4.87 -38.67
N ARG A 64 23.24 4.90 -39.25
CA ARG A 64 23.81 6.06 -39.97
C ARG A 64 24.12 5.64 -41.40
N PHE A 65 23.39 6.20 -42.35
CA PHE A 65 23.42 5.74 -43.75
C PHE A 65 24.65 6.23 -44.50
N LEU A 66 25.12 7.46 -44.23
CA LEU A 66 26.34 8.01 -44.83
C LEU A 66 27.61 7.27 -44.38
N ASP A 67 27.67 6.91 -43.11
CA ASP A 67 28.79 6.19 -42.50
C ASP A 67 28.71 4.67 -42.76
N HIS A 68 27.62 4.18 -43.35
CA HIS A 68 27.31 2.76 -43.57
C HIS A 68 27.44 1.88 -42.31
N VAL A 69 26.98 2.39 -41.16
CA VAL A 69 27.14 1.74 -39.86
C VAL A 69 25.89 1.85 -38.99
N VAL A 70 25.72 0.92 -38.06
CA VAL A 70 24.76 1.06 -36.96
C VAL A 70 25.54 1.27 -35.66
N VAL A 71 25.50 2.49 -35.14
CA VAL A 71 26.12 2.81 -33.85
C VAL A 71 25.23 2.32 -32.72
N ARG A 72 25.83 1.62 -31.76
CA ARG A 72 25.22 1.21 -30.51
C ARG A 72 25.97 1.81 -29.34
N ASN A 73 25.26 2.39 -28.39
CA ASN A 73 25.90 2.99 -27.22
C ASN A 73 24.93 3.08 -26.03
N SER A 74 25.43 3.56 -24.91
CA SER A 74 24.68 4.03 -23.74
C SER A 74 25.07 5.46 -23.42
N MET A 75 24.23 6.16 -22.67
CA MET A 75 24.52 7.49 -22.12
C MET A 75 24.32 7.45 -20.61
N THR A 76 25.34 7.86 -19.87
CA THR A 76 25.30 7.99 -18.41
C THR A 76 25.37 9.47 -18.04
N ALA A 77 24.34 9.98 -17.35
CA ALA A 77 24.29 11.36 -16.87
C ALA A 77 24.67 12.41 -17.94
N GLY A 78 24.05 12.32 -19.10
CA GLY A 78 24.26 13.23 -20.23
C GLY A 78 25.53 12.98 -21.06
N GLN A 79 26.38 12.02 -20.69
CA GLN A 79 27.62 11.70 -21.40
C GLN A 79 27.52 10.34 -22.11
N TRP A 80 27.93 10.30 -23.37
CA TRP A 80 27.98 9.05 -24.15
C TRP A 80 29.13 8.16 -23.71
N ASP A 81 28.88 6.86 -23.63
CA ASP A 81 29.89 5.85 -23.33
C ASP A 81 30.64 5.41 -24.60
N SER A 82 31.33 4.27 -24.56
CA SER A 82 32.07 3.73 -25.71
C SER A 82 31.14 3.16 -26.78
N GLU A 83 31.29 3.61 -28.03
CA GLU A 83 30.46 3.13 -29.14
C GLU A 83 30.84 1.71 -29.59
N GLU A 84 29.83 0.92 -29.93
CA GLU A 84 29.94 -0.35 -30.66
C GLU A 84 29.48 -0.13 -32.11
N ARG A 85 30.27 -0.61 -33.09
CA ARG A 85 30.12 -0.26 -34.52
C ARG A 85 30.19 -1.44 -35.48
N GLU A 86 30.49 -2.63 -34.98
CA GLU A 86 30.50 -3.88 -35.74
C GLU A 86 29.12 -4.30 -36.27
N GLY A 87 29.12 -5.06 -37.36
CA GLY A 87 27.90 -5.48 -38.06
C GLY A 87 27.61 -4.65 -39.32
N ALA A 88 26.95 -5.26 -40.29
CA ALA A 88 26.63 -4.62 -41.57
C ALA A 88 25.30 -3.85 -41.49
N LEU A 89 25.26 -2.62 -42.01
CA LEU A 89 24.01 -1.89 -42.17
C LEU A 89 23.13 -2.56 -43.24
N THR A 90 22.05 -3.22 -42.82
CA THR A 90 21.08 -3.90 -43.71
C THR A 90 19.84 -3.07 -44.02
N LEU A 91 19.80 -1.82 -43.54
CA LEU A 91 18.71 -0.88 -43.78
C LEU A 91 19.06 0.05 -44.92
N SER A 92 18.07 0.56 -45.63
CA SER A 92 18.26 1.49 -46.75
C SER A 92 17.21 2.60 -46.74
N PRO A 93 17.56 3.83 -47.14
CA PRO A 93 16.58 4.89 -47.36
C PRO A 93 15.44 4.44 -48.29
N SER A 94 14.27 5.05 -48.12
CA SER A 94 13.02 4.71 -48.85
C SER A 94 12.48 3.30 -48.61
N CYS A 95 13.02 2.53 -47.66
CA CYS A 95 12.56 1.18 -47.34
C CYS A 95 11.84 1.13 -45.99
N ASP A 96 10.94 0.16 -45.88
CA ASP A 96 10.35 -0.23 -44.60
C ASP A 96 11.35 -1.01 -43.75
N PHE A 97 11.16 -0.94 -42.45
CA PHE A 97 11.91 -1.72 -41.48
C PHE A 97 11.01 -2.34 -40.41
N CYS A 98 11.47 -3.48 -39.90
CA CYS A 98 11.00 -4.08 -38.66
C CYS A 98 12.21 -4.30 -37.77
N ILE A 99 12.27 -3.60 -36.64
CA ILE A 99 13.34 -3.74 -35.64
C ILE A 99 12.73 -4.29 -34.36
N GLU A 100 13.32 -5.36 -33.85
CA GLU A 100 12.92 -5.95 -32.58
C GLU A 100 14.04 -5.89 -31.56
N PHE A 101 13.71 -5.43 -30.37
CA PHE A 101 14.57 -5.49 -29.19
C PHE A 101 14.02 -6.56 -28.25
N LEU A 102 14.83 -7.57 -27.96
CA LEU A 102 14.54 -8.57 -26.95
C LEU A 102 15.47 -8.37 -25.76
N CYS A 103 14.91 -8.08 -24.59
CA CYS A 103 15.68 -8.00 -23.37
C CYS A 103 15.96 -9.41 -22.84
N GLN A 104 17.23 -9.81 -22.81
CA GLN A 104 17.71 -11.03 -22.17
C GLN A 104 18.34 -10.70 -20.81
N GLU A 105 18.79 -11.72 -20.07
CA GLU A 105 19.36 -11.52 -18.72
C GLU A 105 20.64 -10.68 -18.74
N ASP A 106 21.44 -10.82 -19.80
CA ASP A 106 22.78 -10.27 -19.97
C ASP A 106 22.85 -9.06 -20.92
N GLY A 107 21.79 -8.75 -21.66
CA GLY A 107 21.83 -7.74 -22.73
C GLY A 107 20.59 -7.71 -23.62
N TYR A 108 20.64 -6.85 -24.64
CA TYR A 108 19.60 -6.70 -25.66
C TYR A 108 19.99 -7.43 -26.94
N LYS A 109 19.17 -8.39 -27.36
CA LYS A 109 19.25 -8.99 -28.69
C LYS A 109 18.44 -8.14 -29.67
N VAL A 110 19.06 -7.76 -30.78
CA VAL A 110 18.42 -6.96 -31.83
C VAL A 110 18.20 -7.81 -33.08
N ILE A 111 16.98 -7.78 -33.60
CA ILE A 111 16.59 -8.41 -34.86
C ILE A 111 16.16 -7.31 -35.82
N VAL A 112 16.71 -7.31 -37.03
CA VAL A 112 16.36 -6.35 -38.08
C VAL A 112 15.83 -7.13 -39.28
N ASN A 113 14.60 -6.82 -39.69
CA ASN A 113 13.89 -7.48 -40.79
C ASN A 113 13.88 -9.02 -40.68
N GLY A 114 13.66 -9.53 -39.46
CA GLY A 114 13.61 -10.96 -39.17
C GLY A 114 14.97 -11.66 -39.02
N MET A 115 16.09 -10.96 -39.27
CA MET A 115 17.44 -11.51 -39.10
C MET A 115 18.09 -10.97 -37.82
N VAL A 116 18.75 -11.84 -37.06
CA VAL A 116 19.53 -11.41 -35.89
C VAL A 116 20.66 -10.51 -36.37
N PHE A 117 20.66 -9.26 -35.89
CA PHE A 117 21.65 -8.25 -36.26
C PHE A 117 22.81 -8.23 -35.27
N THR A 118 22.51 -8.05 -33.98
CA THR A 118 23.53 -7.95 -32.94
C THR A 118 22.98 -8.30 -31.57
N TYR A 119 23.91 -8.42 -30.63
CA TYR A 119 23.68 -8.40 -29.20
C TYR A 119 24.38 -7.17 -28.60
N PHE A 120 23.79 -6.51 -27.59
CA PHE A 120 24.39 -5.39 -26.86
C PHE A 120 24.31 -5.69 -25.35
N GLU A 121 25.45 -5.80 -24.69
CA GLU A 121 25.52 -6.15 -23.26
C GLU A 121 24.92 -5.04 -22.39
N HIS A 122 24.22 -5.41 -21.31
CA HIS A 122 23.59 -4.43 -20.43
C HIS A 122 24.64 -3.57 -19.72
N ARG A 123 24.68 -2.27 -20.07
CA ARG A 123 25.47 -1.27 -19.32
C ARG A 123 24.68 -0.60 -18.20
N HIS A 124 23.35 -0.66 -18.30
CA HIS A 124 22.41 -0.19 -17.29
C HIS A 124 21.39 -1.28 -16.97
N LYS A 125 20.75 -1.19 -15.81
CA LYS A 125 19.72 -2.15 -15.42
C LYS A 125 18.51 -2.03 -16.37
N PRO A 126 18.12 -3.08 -17.09
CA PRO A 126 17.00 -3.00 -18.04
C PRO A 126 15.66 -2.63 -17.37
N GLN A 127 15.53 -2.86 -16.06
CA GLN A 127 14.37 -2.44 -15.26
C GLN A 127 14.24 -0.91 -15.14
N SER A 128 15.31 -0.13 -15.29
CA SER A 128 15.25 1.33 -15.17
C SER A 128 14.83 2.03 -16.46
N VAL A 129 14.81 1.31 -17.59
CA VAL A 129 14.25 1.81 -18.85
C VAL A 129 12.77 2.10 -18.65
N THR A 130 12.30 3.28 -18.99
CA THR A 130 10.89 3.67 -18.88
C THR A 130 10.30 4.16 -20.18
N HIS A 131 11.10 4.54 -21.18
CA HIS A 131 10.60 5.10 -22.43
C HIS A 131 11.32 4.52 -23.64
N LEU A 132 10.57 4.36 -24.73
CA LEU A 132 11.12 4.33 -26.08
C LEU A 132 11.08 5.77 -26.62
N GLU A 133 12.23 6.29 -27.04
CA GLU A 133 12.32 7.56 -27.77
C GLU A 133 12.81 7.33 -29.19
N VAL A 134 12.23 8.03 -30.15
CA VAL A 134 12.62 7.95 -31.56
C VAL A 134 12.92 9.32 -32.11
N ASN A 135 14.04 9.45 -32.81
CA ASN A 135 14.44 10.72 -33.42
C ASN A 135 15.15 10.48 -34.76
N GLY A 136 15.24 11.53 -35.58
CA GLY A 136 15.83 11.50 -36.91
C GLY A 136 14.89 11.02 -38.01
N ASP A 137 15.47 10.54 -39.11
CA ASP A 137 14.84 10.47 -40.42
C ASP A 137 14.02 9.18 -40.66
N CYS A 138 13.05 8.91 -39.80
CA CYS A 138 12.13 7.78 -39.95
C CYS A 138 10.70 8.13 -39.54
N HIS A 139 9.75 7.33 -40.01
CA HIS A 139 8.34 7.40 -39.61
C HIS A 139 7.92 6.05 -39.03
N LEU A 140 7.40 6.05 -37.80
CA LEU A 140 6.84 4.84 -37.21
C LEU A 140 5.42 4.58 -37.72
N HIS A 141 5.13 3.33 -38.01
CA HIS A 141 3.80 2.84 -38.36
C HIS A 141 3.16 2.11 -37.18
N GLU A 142 3.96 1.36 -36.42
CA GLU A 142 3.51 0.59 -35.28
C GLU A 142 4.67 0.37 -34.31
N ALA A 143 4.39 0.43 -33.00
CA ALA A 143 5.29 -0.08 -31.99
C ALA A 143 4.51 -0.91 -30.96
N LEU A 144 4.95 -2.15 -30.74
CA LEU A 144 4.31 -3.11 -29.84
C LEU A 144 5.26 -3.45 -28.69
N TYR A 145 4.86 -3.08 -27.48
CA TYR A 145 5.59 -3.38 -26.26
C TYR A 145 5.01 -4.63 -25.58
N TYR A 146 5.88 -5.61 -25.31
CA TYR A 146 5.54 -6.86 -24.65
C TYR A 146 6.30 -7.00 -23.33
N THR A 147 5.60 -7.44 -22.29
CA THR A 147 6.16 -7.63 -20.95
C THR A 147 5.46 -8.78 -20.21
N LYS A 148 6.15 -9.35 -19.23
CA LYS A 148 5.63 -10.43 -18.37
C LYS A 148 4.65 -9.92 -17.31
N LYS A 149 4.64 -8.62 -17.02
CA LYS A 149 3.76 -8.02 -16.00
C LYS A 149 2.53 -7.39 -16.65
N VAL A 150 1.39 -7.45 -15.96
CA VAL A 150 0.15 -6.83 -16.46
C VAL A 150 0.37 -5.33 -16.69
N ILE A 151 -0.06 -4.82 -17.84
CA ILE A 151 -0.14 -3.38 -18.08
C ILE A 151 -1.59 -2.99 -17.91
N ILE A 152 -1.90 -2.24 -16.86
CA ILE A 152 -3.23 -1.64 -16.66
C ILE A 152 -3.02 -0.12 -16.70
N PRO A 153 -3.43 0.56 -17.78
CA PRO A 153 -3.43 2.02 -17.82
C PRO A 153 -4.23 2.57 -16.64
N MET A 154 -3.80 3.70 -16.06
CA MET A 154 -4.54 4.36 -14.97
C MET A 154 -6.00 4.66 -15.35
N THR A 155 -6.28 4.91 -16.63
CA THR A 155 -7.62 5.13 -17.17
C THR A 155 -8.51 3.89 -17.19
N GLU A 156 -7.91 2.70 -17.16
CA GLU A 156 -8.61 1.41 -17.09
C GLU A 156 -8.71 0.88 -15.66
N MET A 157 -8.03 1.52 -14.70
CA MET A 157 -8.11 1.16 -13.29
C MET A 157 -9.45 1.59 -12.70
N PHE A 158 -10.12 0.67 -12.02
CA PHE A 158 -11.34 0.97 -11.27
C PHE A 158 -11.35 0.22 -9.94
N TRP A 159 -11.95 0.85 -8.93
CA TRP A 159 -12.15 0.24 -7.63
C TRP A 159 -13.36 -0.68 -7.65
N ARG A 160 -13.19 -1.92 -7.18
CA ARG A 160 -14.31 -2.83 -6.91
C ARG A 160 -14.63 -2.78 -5.42
N PRO A 161 -15.89 -2.52 -5.02
CA PRO A 161 -16.27 -2.58 -3.61
C PRO A 161 -16.17 -4.02 -3.10
N MET A 162 -15.62 -4.18 -1.90
CA MET A 162 -15.55 -5.45 -1.17
C MET A 162 -16.43 -5.34 0.07
N GLY A 163 -17.23 -6.38 0.34
CA GLY A 163 -18.01 -6.47 1.56
C GLY A 163 -17.11 -6.57 2.80
N GLY A 164 -17.69 -6.34 3.97
CA GLY A 164 -16.98 -6.25 5.25
C GLY A 164 -16.90 -4.83 5.79
N HIS A 165 -16.18 -4.66 6.92
CA HIS A 165 -15.93 -3.35 7.53
C HIS A 165 -14.57 -3.37 8.26
N LEU A 166 -13.53 -2.90 7.58
CA LEU A 166 -12.15 -2.96 8.06
C LEU A 166 -11.60 -1.54 8.24
N GLN A 167 -10.86 -1.33 9.33
CA GLN A 167 -10.14 -0.10 9.63
C GLN A 167 -8.75 -0.08 8.99
N ARG A 168 -8.14 -1.26 8.81
CA ARG A 168 -6.84 -1.45 8.15
C ARG A 168 -6.87 -2.69 7.27
N VAL A 169 -6.11 -2.65 6.18
CA VAL A 169 -5.84 -3.80 5.29
C VAL A 169 -4.35 -3.81 4.97
N GLU A 170 -3.76 -5.00 4.97
CA GLU A 170 -2.37 -5.26 4.60
C GLU A 170 -2.31 -6.48 3.68
N THR A 171 -1.43 -6.44 2.69
CA THR A 171 -1.27 -7.50 1.69
C THR A 171 0.21 -7.75 1.41
N CYS A 172 0.56 -8.95 0.95
CA CYS A 172 1.92 -9.28 0.56
C CYS A 172 2.00 -9.80 -0.88
N GLU A 173 3.23 -9.94 -1.40
CA GLU A 173 3.51 -10.30 -2.80
C GLU A 173 2.85 -11.60 -3.27
N ASN A 174 2.60 -12.55 -2.35
CA ASN A 174 1.98 -13.84 -2.67
C ASN A 174 0.44 -13.79 -2.61
N GLY A 175 -0.16 -12.61 -2.40
CA GLY A 175 -1.61 -12.39 -2.41
C GLY A 175 -2.33 -12.64 -1.08
N VAL A 176 -1.65 -13.13 -0.05
CA VAL A 176 -2.23 -13.23 1.29
C VAL A 176 -2.52 -11.82 1.81
N THR A 177 -3.77 -11.61 2.19
CA THR A 177 -4.28 -10.28 2.57
C THR A 177 -5.03 -10.41 3.89
N TRP A 178 -4.70 -9.55 4.84
CA TRP A 178 -5.37 -9.46 6.14
C TRP A 178 -5.93 -8.06 6.35
N GLY A 179 -6.91 -7.95 7.23
CA GLY A 179 -7.39 -6.68 7.70
C GLY A 179 -7.75 -6.73 9.17
N VAL A 180 -8.02 -5.56 9.74
CA VAL A 180 -8.42 -5.40 11.13
C VAL A 180 -9.70 -4.58 11.19
N GLY A 181 -10.72 -5.08 11.88
CA GLY A 181 -11.98 -4.36 12.16
C GLY A 181 -11.79 -3.24 13.19
N SER A 182 -12.79 -2.38 13.35
CA SER A 182 -12.75 -1.26 14.32
C SER A 182 -12.67 -1.72 15.77
N ASP A 183 -13.17 -2.93 16.04
CA ASP A 183 -13.08 -3.58 17.34
C ASP A 183 -11.77 -4.34 17.57
N ASN A 184 -10.78 -4.14 16.70
CA ASN A 184 -9.49 -4.84 16.67
C ASN A 184 -9.58 -6.34 16.33
N THR A 185 -10.66 -6.83 15.73
CA THR A 185 -10.71 -8.22 15.25
C THR A 185 -9.87 -8.38 13.97
N PRO A 186 -8.91 -9.31 13.91
CA PRO A 186 -8.19 -9.62 12.68
C PRO A 186 -9.02 -10.52 11.74
N TRP A 187 -8.91 -10.27 10.44
CA TRP A 187 -9.61 -10.98 9.38
C TRP A 187 -8.65 -11.35 8.26
N ALA A 188 -8.72 -12.59 7.75
CA ALA A 188 -7.95 -13.05 6.59
C ALA A 188 -8.84 -13.09 5.36
N TYR A 189 -8.33 -12.66 4.21
CA TYR A 189 -9.04 -12.70 2.94
C TYR A 189 -9.25 -14.14 2.47
N SER A 190 -10.47 -14.50 2.08
CA SER A 190 -10.85 -15.85 1.68
C SER A 190 -10.57 -16.18 0.20
N GLY A 191 -10.14 -15.21 -0.60
CA GLY A 191 -10.06 -15.33 -2.06
C GLY A 191 -11.41 -15.12 -2.77
N GLY A 192 -12.50 -14.92 -2.01
CA GLY A 192 -13.83 -14.62 -2.56
C GLY A 192 -14.01 -13.16 -2.98
N TRP A 193 -15.14 -12.84 -3.57
CA TRP A 193 -15.48 -11.46 -3.94
C TRP A 193 -16.95 -11.17 -3.65
N GLY A 194 -17.29 -9.91 -3.44
CA GLY A 194 -18.64 -9.46 -3.10
C GLY A 194 -18.85 -9.34 -1.60
N GLY A 195 -20.04 -9.74 -1.13
CA GLY A 195 -20.54 -9.34 0.19
C GLY A 195 -21.07 -7.92 0.16
N SER A 196 -21.77 -7.53 1.22
CA SER A 196 -22.34 -6.19 1.29
C SER A 196 -22.60 -5.73 2.72
N VAL A 197 -22.65 -4.40 2.88
CA VAL A 197 -23.31 -3.72 4.00
C VAL A 197 -24.85 -3.76 3.82
N LEU A 198 -25.33 -3.88 2.57
CA LEU A 198 -26.72 -3.88 2.12
C LEU A 198 -26.94 -4.90 0.98
N GLY A 199 -27.66 -5.99 1.22
CA GLY A 199 -27.83 -7.07 0.23
C GLY A 199 -28.28 -6.61 -1.17
N GLY A 200 -27.41 -6.82 -2.19
CA GLY A 200 -27.62 -6.51 -3.61
C GLY A 200 -26.39 -5.75 -4.16
N LEU A 201 -25.72 -6.09 -5.26
CA LEU A 201 -25.95 -6.95 -6.41
C LEU A 201 -24.62 -7.70 -6.71
N GLU A 202 -24.72 -8.80 -7.46
CA GLU A 202 -23.66 -9.77 -7.81
C GLU A 202 -23.33 -10.81 -6.73
N ARG A 203 -23.86 -12.02 -6.94
CA ARG A 203 -23.85 -13.16 -6.02
C ARG A 203 -22.93 -14.25 -6.54
N THR A 204 -21.63 -14.09 -6.37
CA THR A 204 -20.81 -15.26 -6.07
C THR A 204 -20.71 -15.32 -4.54
N MET A 205 -21.51 -16.20 -3.91
CA MET A 205 -21.44 -16.44 -2.46
C MET A 205 -20.17 -17.23 -2.07
N ALA A 206 -19.35 -17.61 -3.04
CA ALA A 206 -18.13 -18.36 -2.81
C ALA A 206 -17.15 -17.49 -1.99
N GLY A 207 -16.87 -17.94 -0.77
CA GLY A 207 -15.95 -17.27 0.13
C GLY A 207 -16.51 -16.03 0.85
N VAL A 208 -17.81 -15.74 0.77
CA VAL A 208 -18.43 -14.63 1.53
C VAL A 208 -18.93 -15.14 2.88
N HIS A 209 -18.52 -14.46 3.96
CA HIS A 209 -18.83 -14.84 5.34
C HIS A 209 -19.50 -13.69 6.11
N PRO A 210 -20.33 -13.99 7.13
CA PRO A 210 -20.83 -12.98 8.05
C PRO A 210 -19.69 -12.30 8.79
N MET A 211 -19.81 -11.00 8.99
CA MET A 211 -18.84 -10.20 9.71
C MET A 211 -19.57 -9.24 10.65
N THR A 212 -19.12 -9.19 11.89
CA THR A 212 -19.64 -8.25 12.89
C THR A 212 -18.51 -7.35 13.34
N ASP A 213 -18.74 -6.04 13.33
CA ASP A 213 -17.80 -5.06 13.89
C ASP A 213 -18.49 -4.26 14.98
N THR A 214 -17.72 -3.80 15.97
CA THR A 214 -18.23 -2.98 17.07
C THR A 214 -17.41 -1.72 17.22
N TYR A 215 -18.10 -0.63 17.58
CA TYR A 215 -17.44 0.65 17.82
C TYR A 215 -17.93 1.23 19.14
N SER A 216 -16.99 1.79 19.91
CA SER A 216 -17.27 2.39 21.22
C SER A 216 -17.21 3.91 21.12
N PHE A 217 -18.33 4.56 21.39
CA PHE A 217 -18.38 6.01 21.56
C PHE A 217 -18.03 6.37 22.99
N TYR A 218 -17.19 7.40 23.15
CA TYR A 218 -16.81 7.93 24.46
C TYR A 218 -17.30 9.36 24.64
N LEU A 219 -17.88 9.63 25.81
CA LEU A 219 -18.37 10.95 26.22
C LEU A 219 -17.83 11.26 27.61
N TYR A 220 -17.47 12.52 27.87
CA TYR A 220 -16.86 12.92 29.12
C TYR A 220 -17.78 13.86 29.89
N GLU A 221 -18.07 13.50 31.14
CA GLU A 221 -18.79 14.32 32.10
C GLU A 221 -17.78 15.06 32.98
N ASN A 222 -17.86 16.39 33.07
CA ASN A 222 -16.92 17.23 33.81
C ASN A 222 -17.64 17.98 34.92
N GLN A 223 -17.00 18.09 36.09
CA GLN A 223 -17.52 18.81 37.24
C GLN A 223 -16.41 19.61 37.93
N ARG A 224 -16.76 20.78 38.46
CA ARG A 224 -15.87 21.64 39.25
C ARG A 224 -16.29 21.63 40.72
N TRP A 225 -15.30 21.61 41.61
CA TRP A 225 -15.50 21.71 43.04
C TRP A 225 -15.85 23.13 43.46
N ASN A 226 -16.87 23.26 44.31
CA ASN A 226 -17.33 24.50 44.93
C ASN A 226 -17.37 24.31 46.45
N PRO A 227 -16.89 25.29 47.26
CA PRO A 227 -16.90 25.21 48.72
C PRO A 227 -18.26 24.91 49.36
N LEU A 228 -19.36 25.36 48.74
CA LEU A 228 -20.71 25.25 49.30
C LEU A 228 -21.44 23.95 48.93
N SER A 229 -21.09 23.33 47.81
CA SER A 229 -21.86 22.22 47.22
C SER A 229 -21.01 21.03 46.78
N GLY A 230 -19.69 21.09 47.00
CA GLY A 230 -18.75 20.10 46.49
C GLY A 230 -18.68 20.13 44.97
N PHE A 231 -18.47 18.98 44.35
CA PHE A 231 -18.43 18.88 42.88
C PHE A 231 -19.80 19.12 42.27
N THR A 232 -19.91 20.16 41.44
CA THR A 232 -21.15 20.62 40.84
C THR A 232 -21.05 20.71 39.33
N THR A 233 -22.22 20.75 38.69
CA THR A 233 -22.42 20.86 37.25
C THR A 233 -22.40 22.31 36.76
N ARG A 234 -22.51 23.27 37.68
CA ARG A 234 -22.42 24.71 37.40
C ARG A 234 -20.97 25.17 37.51
N GLY A 235 -20.28 25.21 36.38
CA GLY A 235 -18.93 25.73 36.26
C GLY A 235 -18.89 27.26 36.10
N LEU A 236 -17.67 27.79 36.06
CA LEU A 236 -17.38 29.17 35.64
C LEU A 236 -17.56 29.32 34.12
N PRO A 237 -17.78 30.53 33.59
CA PRO A 237 -17.92 30.74 32.14
C PRO A 237 -16.73 30.26 31.29
N THR A 238 -15.54 30.20 31.89
CA THR A 238 -14.29 29.74 31.27
C THR A 238 -14.06 28.23 31.41
N ASP A 239 -14.92 27.52 32.15
CA ASP A 239 -14.78 26.08 32.36
C ASP A 239 -15.13 25.25 31.12
N ARG A 240 -14.65 24.01 31.12
CA ARG A 240 -15.03 22.99 30.14
C ARG A 240 -16.55 22.79 30.17
N PRO A 241 -17.19 22.51 29.01
CA PRO A 241 -18.57 22.06 29.00
C PRO A 241 -18.77 20.85 29.91
N MET A 242 -19.88 20.85 30.65
CA MET A 242 -20.27 19.73 31.53
C MET A 242 -20.22 18.38 30.81
N TRP A 243 -20.64 18.36 29.55
CA TRP A 243 -20.53 17.19 28.69
C TRP A 243 -19.71 17.54 27.46
N SER A 244 -18.69 16.72 27.19
CA SER A 244 -17.74 17.01 26.12
C SER A 244 -17.11 15.77 25.51
N ASP A 245 -16.36 16.00 24.43
CA ASP A 245 -15.46 15.03 23.82
C ASP A 245 -14.23 14.74 24.70
N SER A 246 -13.33 13.87 24.23
CA SER A 246 -12.11 13.49 24.97
C SER A 246 -11.17 14.65 25.26
N THR A 247 -11.20 15.71 24.45
CA THR A 247 -10.39 16.92 24.67
C THR A 247 -10.96 17.84 25.75
N GLY A 248 -12.24 17.66 26.10
CA GLY A 248 -12.98 18.55 26.97
C GLY A 248 -13.38 19.88 26.31
N ARG A 249 -13.00 20.15 25.06
CA ARG A 249 -13.21 21.45 24.41
C ARG A 249 -14.54 21.53 23.68
N ILE A 250 -15.01 20.42 23.14
CA ILE A 250 -16.19 20.38 22.29
C ILE A 250 -17.36 19.90 23.11
N LYS A 251 -18.40 20.73 23.26
CA LYS A 251 -19.65 20.32 23.91
C LYS A 251 -20.28 19.17 23.13
N ARG A 252 -20.52 18.06 23.81
CA ARG A 252 -21.18 16.85 23.28
C ARG A 252 -22.14 16.35 24.34
N SER A 253 -23.23 15.68 23.99
CA SER A 253 -24.15 15.10 24.97
C SER A 253 -24.60 13.70 24.54
N LYS A 254 -25.26 12.98 25.46
CA LYS A 254 -25.79 11.65 25.18
C LYS A 254 -26.84 11.68 24.05
N GLU A 255 -27.63 12.75 23.99
CA GLU A 255 -28.73 12.97 23.03
C GLU A 255 -28.23 13.44 21.65
N THR A 256 -27.11 14.16 21.63
CA THR A 256 -26.53 14.68 20.37
C THR A 256 -25.55 13.70 19.72
N THR A 257 -25.18 12.62 20.40
CA THR A 257 -24.31 11.57 19.85
C THR A 257 -25.09 10.69 18.88
N ARG A 258 -24.72 10.73 17.60
CA ARG A 258 -25.35 9.97 16.51
C ARG A 258 -24.45 8.82 16.06
N LEU A 259 -25.09 7.78 15.52
CA LEU A 259 -24.41 6.65 14.88
C LEU A 259 -23.66 7.10 13.62
N LEU A 260 -22.64 6.33 13.24
CA LEU A 260 -21.78 6.64 12.09
C LEU A 260 -22.54 6.53 10.75
N SER A 261 -23.57 5.67 10.69
CA SER A 261 -24.49 5.52 9.57
C SER A 261 -25.78 4.81 10.02
N MET A 262 -26.76 4.68 9.11
CA MET A 262 -28.02 3.97 9.36
C MET A 262 -27.86 2.44 9.56
N HIS A 263 -26.69 1.88 9.24
CA HIS A 263 -26.43 0.44 9.35
C HIS A 263 -25.89 0.02 10.72
N TRP A 264 -25.46 0.99 11.53
CA TRP A 264 -25.05 0.73 12.90
C TRP A 264 -26.26 0.67 13.82
N GLN A 265 -26.17 -0.15 14.86
CA GLN A 265 -27.21 -0.26 15.88
C GLN A 265 -26.58 -0.17 17.26
N TRP A 266 -27.22 0.59 18.17
CA TRP A 266 -26.79 0.62 19.57
C TRP A 266 -27.00 -0.76 20.20
N VAL A 267 -25.98 -1.27 20.89
CA VAL A 267 -26.03 -2.58 21.57
C VAL A 267 -26.53 -2.45 23.01
N GLY A 268 -26.57 -1.23 23.54
CA GLY A 268 -27.05 -0.94 24.89
C GLY A 268 -27.01 0.56 25.17
N ASP A 269 -27.27 0.92 26.42
CA ASP A 269 -27.27 2.31 26.88
C ASP A 269 -25.88 2.79 27.32
N TRP A 270 -25.77 4.10 27.56
CA TRP A 270 -24.55 4.70 28.08
C TRP A 270 -24.21 4.13 29.46
N ALA A 271 -23.01 3.59 29.60
CA ALA A 271 -22.47 3.08 30.86
C ALA A 271 -21.22 3.86 31.28
N VAL A 272 -20.89 3.84 32.57
CA VAL A 272 -19.63 4.39 33.08
C VAL A 272 -18.49 3.46 32.69
N ASP A 273 -17.40 4.03 32.20
CA ASP A 273 -16.22 3.27 31.80
C ASP A 273 -15.17 3.22 32.91
N TYR A 274 -15.15 2.08 33.62
CA TYR A 274 -14.21 1.81 34.70
C TYR A 274 -12.79 1.45 34.22
N HIS A 275 -12.57 1.26 32.92
CA HIS A 275 -11.25 0.95 32.34
C HIS A 275 -10.59 2.19 31.75
N THR A 276 -10.89 3.36 32.30
CA THR A 276 -10.29 4.62 31.83
C THR A 276 -8.78 4.64 32.13
N PRO A 277 -7.90 4.97 31.14
CA PRO A 277 -6.47 5.10 31.38
C PRO A 277 -6.15 6.07 32.51
N GLY A 278 -5.21 5.68 33.38
CA GLY A 278 -4.92 6.39 34.64
C GLY A 278 -5.81 5.96 35.82
N GLY A 279 -6.74 5.03 35.59
CA GLY A 279 -7.66 4.50 36.59
C GLY A 279 -8.79 5.47 36.95
N VAL A 280 -9.77 4.98 37.70
CA VAL A 280 -10.90 5.74 38.25
C VAL A 280 -11.17 5.30 39.68
N ASP A 281 -11.91 6.11 40.43
CA ASP A 281 -12.49 5.67 41.70
C ASP A 281 -13.67 4.69 41.50
N LYS A 282 -14.25 4.23 42.62
CA LYS A 282 -15.39 3.30 42.65
C LYS A 282 -16.66 3.80 41.92
N ASP A 283 -16.77 5.11 41.70
CA ASP A 283 -17.92 5.77 41.06
C ASP A 283 -17.59 6.21 39.62
N GLY A 284 -16.38 5.88 39.13
CA GLY A 284 -15.90 6.14 37.77
C GLY A 284 -15.25 7.51 37.56
N TRP A 285 -14.92 8.24 38.62
CA TRP A 285 -14.32 9.57 38.53
C TRP A 285 -12.80 9.51 38.46
N GLN A 286 -12.24 10.42 37.67
CA GLN A 286 -10.85 10.83 37.74
C GLN A 286 -10.78 12.27 38.23
N TYR A 287 -9.71 12.61 38.95
CA TYR A 287 -9.53 13.91 39.58
C TYR A 287 -8.31 14.65 39.02
N ALA A 288 -8.32 15.98 39.08
CA ALA A 288 -7.17 16.81 38.78
C ALA A 288 -7.25 18.17 39.50
N VAL A 289 -6.10 18.83 39.62
CA VAL A 289 -5.99 20.17 40.23
C VAL A 289 -6.74 21.23 39.43
N ASP A 290 -6.67 21.20 38.09
CA ASP A 290 -7.42 22.11 37.21
C ASP A 290 -7.52 21.52 35.79
N PHE A 291 -8.41 22.07 34.96
CA PHE A 291 -8.33 21.88 33.52
C PHE A 291 -7.06 22.58 32.99
N PRO A 292 -6.15 21.96 32.20
CA PRO A 292 -6.20 20.69 31.48
C PRO A 292 -5.07 19.72 31.91
N ARG A 293 -5.03 19.30 33.17
CA ARG A 293 -3.92 18.49 33.71
C ARG A 293 -4.12 16.97 33.61
N ASN A 294 -3.08 16.22 33.98
CA ASN A 294 -3.05 14.77 34.14
C ASN A 294 -4.08 14.32 35.20
N TYR A 295 -5.10 13.61 34.76
CA TYR A 295 -6.11 13.03 35.63
C TYR A 295 -5.60 11.74 36.29
N HIS A 296 -6.09 11.46 37.49
CA HIS A 296 -5.72 10.29 38.28
C HIS A 296 -6.91 9.76 39.08
N ALA A 297 -6.83 8.49 39.50
CA ALA A 297 -7.94 7.77 40.12
C ALA A 297 -8.28 8.25 41.55
N ASN A 298 -7.27 8.65 42.32
CA ASN A 298 -7.42 8.92 43.75
C ASN A 298 -7.67 10.41 44.00
N LYS A 299 -8.75 10.73 44.69
CA LYS A 299 -9.09 12.11 45.07
C LYS A 299 -8.11 12.66 46.11
N GLN A 300 -7.55 13.84 45.84
CA GLN A 300 -6.70 14.61 46.74
C GLN A 300 -7.39 15.93 47.15
N LEU A 301 -6.88 16.57 48.20
CA LEU A 301 -7.43 17.85 48.69
C LEU A 301 -7.20 19.01 47.70
N THR A 302 -6.18 18.90 46.85
CA THR A 302 -5.84 19.88 45.82
C THR A 302 -6.65 19.74 44.54
N ASP A 303 -7.55 18.75 44.45
CA ASP A 303 -8.32 18.49 43.24
C ASP A 303 -9.60 19.32 43.17
N TYR A 304 -9.60 20.30 42.26
CA TYR A 304 -10.74 21.18 42.04
C TYR A 304 -11.60 20.77 40.85
N VAL A 305 -11.16 19.81 40.04
CA VAL A 305 -11.93 19.30 38.90
C VAL A 305 -11.97 17.77 38.92
N ARG A 306 -13.07 17.21 38.42
CA ARG A 306 -13.19 15.78 38.16
C ARG A 306 -13.87 15.53 36.83
N ARG A 307 -13.55 14.39 36.23
CA ARG A 307 -14.19 13.92 35.00
C ARG A 307 -14.56 12.44 35.09
N ARG A 308 -15.62 12.05 34.40
CA ARG A 308 -16.07 10.66 34.28
C ARG A 308 -16.29 10.32 32.82
N ARG A 309 -15.70 9.21 32.36
CA ARG A 309 -15.86 8.72 30.99
C ARG A 309 -17.06 7.80 30.91
N TRP A 310 -17.94 8.09 29.97
CA TRP A 310 -19.09 7.29 29.61
C TRP A 310 -18.82 6.62 28.27
N VAL A 311 -19.23 5.37 28.13
CA VAL A 311 -19.09 4.58 26.91
C VAL A 311 -20.44 4.06 26.45
N ARG A 312 -20.69 4.06 25.13
CA ARG A 312 -21.82 3.37 24.51
C ARG A 312 -21.33 2.65 23.27
N ARG A 313 -21.69 1.37 23.13
CA ARG A 313 -21.26 0.53 22.02
C ARG A 313 -22.33 0.42 20.95
N CYS A 314 -21.92 0.50 19.69
CA CYS A 314 -22.74 0.13 18.55
C CYS A 314 -22.13 -1.07 17.82
N ARG A 315 -22.97 -1.79 17.09
CA ARG A 315 -22.63 -2.96 16.28
C ARG A 315 -23.05 -2.73 14.84
N LEU A 316 -22.21 -3.19 13.93
CA LEU A 316 -22.49 -3.32 12.51
C LEU A 316 -22.48 -4.81 12.16
N THR A 317 -23.48 -5.26 11.43
CA THR A 317 -23.50 -6.61 10.85
C THR A 317 -23.42 -6.47 9.34
N THR A 318 -22.42 -7.11 8.75
CA THR A 318 -22.10 -7.06 7.32
C THR A 318 -21.71 -8.45 6.84
N SER A 319 -21.36 -8.57 5.57
CA SER A 319 -20.79 -9.79 4.99
C SER A 319 -19.69 -9.42 4.02
N GLY A 320 -18.68 -10.26 3.91
CA GLY A 320 -17.56 -10.01 3.02
C GLY A 320 -16.66 -11.23 2.88
N PRO A 321 -15.67 -11.17 1.98
CA PRO A 321 -14.76 -12.28 1.72
C PRO A 321 -13.65 -12.37 2.77
N TRP A 322 -14.05 -12.44 4.04
CA TRP A 322 -13.19 -12.31 5.20
C TRP A 322 -13.46 -13.41 6.20
N LEU A 323 -12.41 -14.07 6.68
CA LEU A 323 -12.45 -15.10 7.71
C LEU A 323 -11.92 -14.53 9.02
N GLU A 324 -12.66 -14.68 10.12
CA GLU A 324 -12.24 -14.20 11.43
C GLU A 324 -11.04 -15.00 11.96
N VAL A 325 -9.97 -14.32 12.39
CA VAL A 325 -8.72 -14.98 12.79
C VAL A 325 -8.57 -15.06 14.30
N GLY A 326 -9.20 -16.08 14.88
CA GLY A 326 -9.13 -16.36 16.32
C GLY A 326 -9.67 -15.21 17.19
N ASN A 327 -9.35 -15.25 18.49
CA ASN A 327 -9.98 -14.36 19.47
C ASN A 327 -9.08 -13.20 19.95
N THR A 328 -7.81 -13.20 19.55
CA THR A 328 -6.84 -12.19 19.98
C THR A 328 -7.09 -10.89 19.22
N LYS A 329 -7.29 -9.80 19.96
CA LYS A 329 -7.49 -8.47 19.38
C LYS A 329 -6.16 -7.86 18.95
N ILE A 330 -6.10 -7.35 17.72
CA ILE A 330 -4.91 -6.84 17.04
C ILE A 330 -5.06 -5.34 16.77
N ALA A 331 -4.11 -4.54 17.22
CA ALA A 331 -4.06 -3.09 16.97
C ALA A 331 -3.26 -2.72 15.72
N ASP A 332 -2.24 -3.52 15.39
CA ASP A 332 -1.47 -3.36 14.17
C ASP A 332 -0.95 -4.70 13.66
N LEU A 333 -0.72 -4.80 12.36
CA LEU A 333 -0.14 -5.99 11.73
C LEU A 333 0.62 -5.62 10.48
N SER A 334 1.55 -6.49 10.09
CA SER A 334 2.30 -6.35 8.85
C SER A 334 2.69 -7.73 8.33
N LEU A 335 2.60 -7.89 7.00
CA LEU A 335 2.82 -9.15 6.29
C LEU A 335 4.07 -9.05 5.42
N GLN A 336 4.79 -10.16 5.32
CA GLN A 336 5.93 -10.30 4.43
C GLN A 336 5.96 -11.69 3.79
N SER A 337 5.95 -11.74 2.46
CA SER A 337 6.23 -12.98 1.72
C SER A 337 7.69 -13.38 1.90
N LEU A 338 7.95 -14.66 2.08
CA LEU A 338 9.30 -15.19 2.03
C LEU A 338 9.70 -15.46 0.56
N PRO A 339 10.91 -15.07 0.11
CA PRO A 339 11.34 -15.30 -1.27
C PRO A 339 11.26 -16.78 -1.64
N ASN A 340 10.69 -17.08 -2.82
CA ASN A 340 10.55 -18.43 -3.35
C ASN A 340 9.79 -19.41 -2.43
N SER A 341 8.87 -18.92 -1.59
CA SER A 341 8.10 -19.74 -0.66
C SER A 341 6.62 -19.34 -0.64
N HIS A 342 5.74 -20.30 -0.39
CA HIS A 342 4.31 -20.08 -0.13
C HIS A 342 4.05 -19.56 1.29
N ALA A 343 5.06 -19.58 2.17
CA ALA A 343 4.97 -19.10 3.53
C ALA A 343 4.98 -17.57 3.62
N VAL A 344 4.17 -17.06 4.53
CA VAL A 344 4.03 -15.63 4.81
C VAL A 344 4.32 -15.40 6.29
N SER A 345 5.19 -14.43 6.58
CA SER A 345 5.42 -13.96 7.93
C SER A 345 4.40 -12.91 8.29
N VAL A 346 3.63 -13.13 9.35
CA VAL A 346 2.67 -12.15 9.87
C VAL A 346 3.07 -11.76 11.27
N TRP A 347 3.48 -10.50 11.41
CA TRP A 347 3.73 -9.88 12.70
C TRP A 347 2.58 -8.98 13.07
N ALA A 348 2.27 -8.93 14.36
CA ALA A 348 1.17 -8.14 14.87
C ALA A 348 1.49 -7.53 16.24
N VAL A 349 0.79 -6.45 16.56
CA VAL A 349 0.72 -5.84 17.87
C VAL A 349 -0.67 -6.11 18.44
N GLY A 350 -0.75 -6.81 19.56
CA GLY A 350 -2.01 -7.01 20.27
C GLY A 350 -2.61 -5.70 20.76
N ALA A 351 -3.92 -5.64 20.98
CA ALA A 351 -4.59 -4.44 21.50
C ALA A 351 -4.07 -4.02 22.90
N ASN A 352 -3.51 -4.95 23.65
CA ASN A 352 -2.83 -4.71 24.93
C ASN A 352 -1.39 -4.17 24.75
N GLY A 353 -0.80 -4.28 23.55
CA GLY A 353 0.55 -3.85 23.22
C GLY A 353 1.56 -4.99 23.07
N ASP A 354 1.14 -6.24 23.17
CA ASP A 354 2.05 -7.40 23.04
C ASP A 354 2.56 -7.55 21.60
N ALA A 355 3.82 -7.96 21.43
CA ALA A 355 4.35 -8.36 20.14
C ALA A 355 3.95 -9.81 19.84
N LEU A 356 3.35 -10.05 18.68
CA LEU A 356 2.79 -11.33 18.29
C LEU A 356 3.31 -11.74 16.91
N TYR A 357 3.52 -13.05 16.75
CA TYR A 357 3.82 -13.68 15.47
C TYR A 357 2.76 -14.75 15.17
N ARG A 358 2.25 -14.82 13.93
CA ARG A 358 1.29 -15.86 13.52
C ARG A 358 2.01 -17.03 12.87
N LYS A 359 1.80 -18.24 13.38
CA LYS A 359 2.38 -19.47 12.83
C LYS A 359 1.62 -20.00 11.63
N ASN A 360 2.36 -20.59 10.69
CA ASN A 360 1.86 -21.39 9.56
C ASN A 360 0.90 -20.65 8.61
N VAL A 361 1.12 -19.35 8.42
CA VAL A 361 0.40 -18.61 7.38
C VAL A 361 1.00 -18.93 6.02
N THR A 362 0.18 -19.44 5.11
CA THR A 362 0.58 -19.71 3.72
C THR A 362 -0.52 -19.23 2.76
N VAL A 363 -0.26 -19.29 1.45
CA VAL A 363 -1.27 -19.01 0.42
C VAL A 363 -2.48 -19.94 0.57
N GLU A 364 -2.26 -21.21 0.93
CA GLU A 364 -3.29 -22.24 1.10
C GLU A 364 -3.95 -22.20 2.49
N ASN A 365 -3.23 -21.68 3.50
CA ASN A 365 -3.74 -21.45 4.86
C ASN A 365 -3.58 -19.97 5.25
N PRO A 366 -4.39 -19.06 4.69
CA PRO A 366 -4.22 -17.63 4.91
C PRO A 366 -4.51 -17.20 6.35
N MET A 367 -5.25 -17.97 7.15
CA MET A 367 -5.49 -17.66 8.57
C MET A 367 -4.31 -18.03 9.48
N GLY A 368 -3.47 -18.98 9.06
CA GLY A 368 -2.51 -19.66 9.93
C GLY A 368 -3.16 -20.30 11.16
N ASP A 369 -2.33 -20.78 12.08
CA ASP A 369 -2.81 -21.70 13.12
C ASP A 369 -2.95 -21.02 14.49
N SER A 370 -1.91 -20.31 14.94
CA SER A 370 -1.85 -19.79 16.30
C SER A 370 -0.96 -18.56 16.43
N TRP A 371 -1.21 -17.79 17.49
CA TRP A 371 -0.40 -16.65 17.89
C TRP A 371 0.71 -17.10 18.85
N GLU A 372 1.92 -16.62 18.60
CA GLU A 372 3.07 -16.75 19.49
C GLU A 372 3.47 -15.38 20.03
N HIS A 373 3.66 -15.30 21.35
CA HIS A 373 4.11 -14.09 21.99
C HIS A 373 5.62 -13.96 21.88
N VAL A 374 6.07 -12.78 21.44
CA VAL A 374 7.48 -12.44 21.37
C VAL A 374 7.76 -11.40 22.45
N ALA A 375 8.70 -11.69 23.34
CA ALA A 375 9.01 -10.80 24.45
C ALA A 375 9.46 -9.42 23.95
N CYS A 376 8.89 -8.37 24.56
CA CYS A 376 9.31 -6.99 24.39
C CYS A 376 9.12 -6.25 25.72
N ASP A 377 10.13 -5.46 26.09
CA ASP A 377 10.17 -4.76 27.38
C ASP A 377 9.22 -3.56 27.43
N GLN A 378 8.65 -3.17 26.29
CA GLN A 378 7.70 -2.07 26.15
C GLN A 378 6.47 -2.52 25.39
N ALA A 379 5.31 -2.02 25.82
CA ALA A 379 4.07 -2.19 25.07
C ALA A 379 4.19 -1.47 23.72
N LEU A 380 4.00 -2.21 22.63
CA LEU A 380 4.05 -1.70 21.27
C LEU A 380 2.74 -1.03 20.87
N CYS A 381 2.80 -0.23 19.81
CA CYS A 381 1.63 0.37 19.16
C CYS A 381 1.65 0.24 17.63
N SER A 382 2.81 -0.09 17.02
CA SER A 382 2.90 -0.32 15.58
C SER A 382 4.01 -1.31 15.23
N VAL A 383 3.84 -2.01 14.10
CA VAL A 383 4.80 -2.96 13.54
C VAL A 383 4.87 -2.84 12.01
N SER A 384 6.06 -3.02 11.44
CA SER A 384 6.29 -3.02 10.00
C SER A 384 7.31 -4.09 9.63
N CYS A 385 6.96 -4.95 8.67
CA CYS A 385 7.86 -5.92 8.09
C CYS A 385 8.42 -5.39 6.78
N GLY A 386 9.73 -5.53 6.60
CA GLY A 386 10.43 -5.20 5.37
C GLY A 386 11.03 -6.44 4.70
N PRO A 387 11.54 -6.32 3.47
CA PRO A 387 12.28 -7.38 2.81
C PRO A 387 13.42 -7.92 3.69
N HIS A 388 13.84 -9.16 3.43
CA HIS A 388 14.93 -9.83 4.16
C HIS A 388 14.67 -10.04 5.66
N ASN A 389 13.42 -10.30 6.05
CA ASN A 389 13.02 -10.67 7.41
C ASN A 389 13.30 -9.60 8.47
N GLN A 390 13.25 -8.33 8.07
CA GLN A 390 13.40 -7.22 8.99
C GLN A 390 12.05 -6.85 9.58
N VAL A 391 12.00 -6.67 10.89
CA VAL A 391 10.80 -6.26 11.61
C VAL A 391 11.13 -5.05 12.45
N TRP A 392 10.42 -3.95 12.19
CA TRP A 392 10.51 -2.71 12.94
C TRP A 392 9.23 -2.53 13.76
N ALA A 393 9.35 -1.97 14.95
CA ALA A 393 8.19 -1.66 15.78
C ALA A 393 8.37 -0.35 16.54
N ILE A 394 7.24 0.24 16.93
CA ILE A 394 7.20 1.46 17.75
C ILE A 394 6.55 1.13 19.09
N GLY A 395 7.21 1.50 20.18
CA GLY A 395 6.68 1.44 21.53
C GLY A 395 5.68 2.57 21.80
N ARG A 396 4.76 2.39 22.74
CA ARG A 396 3.81 3.45 23.16
C ARG A 396 4.50 4.71 23.71
N ASN A 397 5.77 4.60 24.11
CA ASN A 397 6.62 5.72 24.52
C ASN A 397 7.31 6.45 23.36
N GLY A 398 7.11 6.00 22.11
CA GLY A 398 7.74 6.55 20.91
C GLY A 398 9.12 5.97 20.57
N SER A 399 9.65 5.05 21.37
CA SER A 399 10.92 4.37 21.07
C SER A 399 10.76 3.40 19.89
N THR A 400 11.82 3.27 19.09
CA THR A 400 11.88 2.35 17.96
C THR A 400 12.59 1.06 18.35
N TYR A 401 12.11 -0.05 17.79
CA TYR A 401 12.65 -1.39 17.99
C TYR A 401 12.88 -2.05 16.64
N TRP A 402 13.91 -2.88 16.57
CA TRP A 402 14.25 -3.65 15.39
C TRP A 402 14.56 -5.09 15.78
N ARG A 403 14.15 -6.01 14.92
CA ARG A 403 14.47 -7.44 14.99
C ARG A 403 14.80 -7.96 13.59
N PHE A 404 15.71 -8.92 13.56
CA PHE A 404 15.96 -9.76 12.39
C PHE A 404 15.40 -11.17 12.63
N GLY A 405 14.59 -11.66 11.70
CA GLY A 405 14.12 -13.04 11.67
C GLY A 405 13.04 -13.41 12.67
N ILE A 406 12.55 -14.63 12.45
CA ILE A 406 11.67 -15.43 13.29
C ILE A 406 12.50 -16.68 13.58
N THR A 407 13.33 -16.63 14.62
CA THR A 407 13.99 -17.84 15.11
C THR A 407 13.06 -18.57 16.04
#